data_AF-A0A2V5YZK9-F1
#
_entry.id   AF-A0A2V5YZK9-F1
#
_cell.length_a   1.000
_cell.length_b   1.000
_cell.length_c   1.000
_cell.angle_alpha   90.00
_cell.angle_beta   90.00
_cell.angle_gamma   90.00
#
_symmetry.space_group_name_H-M   'P 1'
#
loop_
_entity.id
_entity.type
_entity.pdbx_description
1 polymer ?
#
loop_
_entity_poly.entity_id
_entity_poly.type
_entity_poly.pdbx_seq_one_letter_code
_entity_poly.pdbx_strand_id
1 'polypeptide(L)' 'MDPRAALQKQIEKYQAMTGKERLRVALDLHELSCEIARDGIRHQHPEASADEVERILRERIALAQRL' A
#
# COMPACT_ATOMS: atom_id res chain seq x y z
N MET A 1 12.17 -23.27 -10.58
CA MET A 1 11.67 -23.03 -9.22
C MET A 1 10.18 -23.36 -9.23
N ASP A 2 9.69 -24.24 -8.38
CA ASP A 2 8.25 -24.53 -8.29
C ASP A 2 7.53 -23.33 -7.63
N PRO A 3 6.46 -22.76 -8.22
CA PRO A 3 5.69 -21.67 -7.63
C PRO A 3 5.22 -21.95 -6.20
N ARG A 4 4.88 -23.20 -5.88
CA ARG A 4 4.46 -23.58 -4.50
C ARG A 4 5.63 -23.50 -3.54
N ALA A 5 6.80 -24.00 -3.94
CA ALA A 5 8.03 -23.88 -3.15
C ALA A 5 8.45 -22.40 -2.95
N ALA A 6 8.23 -21.53 -3.94
CA ALA A 6 8.50 -20.10 -3.82
C ALA A 6 7.57 -19.43 -2.78
N LEU A 7 6.26 -19.73 -2.86
CA LEU A 7 5.26 -19.23 -1.90
C LEU A 7 5.57 -19.71 -0.48
N GLN A 8 5.89 -20.99 -0.32
CA GLN A 8 6.22 -21.58 0.99
C GLN A 8 7.43 -20.87 1.64
N LYS A 9 8.49 -20.62 0.87
CA LYS A 9 9.65 -19.85 1.34
C LYS A 9 9.29 -18.42 1.74
N GLN A 10 8.32 -17.80 1.06
CA GLN A 10 7.86 -16.45 1.41
C GLN A 10 7.08 -16.45 2.73
N ILE A 11 6.22 -17.45 2.94
CA ILE A 11 5.50 -17.64 4.20
C ILE A 11 6.47 -17.85 5.37
N GLU A 12 7.47 -18.72 5.20
CA GLU A 12 8.50 -18.98 6.21
C GLU A 12 9.25 -17.70 6.61
N LYS A 13 9.59 -16.85 5.64
CA LYS A 13 10.20 -15.54 5.90
C LYS A 13 9.29 -14.65 6.74
N TYR A 14 8.00 -14.55 6.42
CA TYR A 14 7.07 -13.74 7.19
C TYR A 14 6.82 -14.29 8.60
N GLN A 15 6.81 -15.61 8.75
CA GLN A 15 6.70 -16.26 10.07
C GLN A 15 7.92 -15.96 10.94
N ALA A 16 9.11 -15.92 10.36
CA ALA A 16 10.36 -15.61 11.06
C ALA A 16 10.54 -14.12 11.43
N MET A 17 9.74 -13.21 10.85
CA MET A 17 9.85 -11.78 11.15
C MET A 17 9.44 -11.45 12.59
N THR A 18 10.24 -10.61 13.24
CA THR A 18 9.90 -9.96 14.50
C THR A 18 8.74 -8.97 14.33
N GLY A 19 8.09 -8.59 15.44
CA GLY A 19 7.04 -7.57 15.41
C GLY A 19 7.50 -6.22 14.84
N LYS A 20 8.75 -5.81 15.12
CA LYS A 20 9.33 -4.58 14.59
C LYS A 20 9.52 -4.62 13.07
N GLU A 21 9.96 -5.76 12.53
CA GLU A 21 10.12 -5.94 11.09
C GLU A 21 8.77 -5.94 10.39
N ARG A 22 7.76 -6.61 10.97
CA ARG A 22 6.39 -6.57 10.44
C ARG A 22 5.82 -5.17 10.43
N LEU A 23 6.03 -4.39 11.50
CA LEU A 23 5.58 -3.00 11.55
C LEU A 23 6.24 -2.15 10.46
N ARG A 24 7.55 -2.32 10.23
CA ARG A 24 8.25 -1.64 9.14
C ARG A 24 7.63 -1.98 7.78
N VAL A 25 7.48 -3.27 7.47
CA VAL A 25 6.87 -3.71 6.20
C VAL A 25 5.46 -3.14 6.02
N ALA A 26 4.66 -3.09 7.11
CA ALA A 26 3.31 -2.53 7.04
C ALA A 26 3.31 -1.02 6.74
N LEU A 27 4.23 -0.26 7.33
CA LEU A 27 4.39 1.17 7.05
C LEU A 27 4.87 1.42 5.62
N ASP A 28 5.88 0.67 5.17
CA ASP A 28 6.40 0.77 3.80
C ASP A 28 5.31 0.42 2.77
N LEU A 29 4.49 -0.61 3.06
CA LEU A 29 3.38 -1.00 2.20
C LEU A 29 2.29 0.07 2.16
N HIS A 30 2.00 0.73 3.29
CA HIS A 30 1.04 1.83 3.34
C HIS A 30 1.50 3.01 2.50
N GLU A 31 2.79 3.38 2.57
CA GLU A 31 3.38 4.45 1.76
C GLU A 31 3.27 4.14 0.27
N LEU A 32 3.73 2.95 -0.16
CA LEU A 32 3.62 2.50 -1.55
C LEU A 32 2.17 2.50 -2.04
N SER A 33 1.23 2.03 -1.21
CA SER A 33 -0.19 2.03 -1.56
C SER A 33 -0.74 3.44 -1.78
N CYS A 34 -0.31 4.41 -0.96
CA CYS A 34 -0.67 5.81 -1.13
C CYS A 34 -0.07 6.39 -2.42
N GLU A 35 1.18 6.06 -2.77
CA GLU A 35 1.81 6.51 -4.02
C GLU A 35 1.07 6.00 -5.26
N ILE A 36 0.78 4.69 -5.31
CA ILE A 36 0.00 4.10 -6.40
C ILE A 36 -1.37 4.76 -6.52
N ALA A 37 -2.03 5.03 -5.38
CA ALA A 37 -3.31 5.71 -5.36
C ALA A 37 -3.22 7.15 -5.88
N ARG A 38 -2.17 7.91 -5.52
CA ARG A 38 -1.93 9.26 -6.06
C ARG A 38 -1.76 9.24 -7.57
N ASP A 39 -0.99 8.30 -8.10
CA ASP A 39 -0.79 8.17 -9.54
C ASP A 39 -2.10 7.85 -10.27
N GLY A 40 -2.91 6.96 -9.71
CA GLY A 40 -4.26 6.70 -10.19
C GLY A 40 -5.17 7.93 -10.15
N ILE A 41 -5.11 8.73 -9.07
CA ILE A 41 -5.88 9.97 -8.93
C ILE A 41 -5.42 11.02 -9.96
N ARG A 42 -4.12 11.23 -10.14
CA ARG A 42 -3.57 12.14 -11.15
C ARG A 42 -4.00 11.74 -12.56
N HIS A 43 -4.00 10.43 -12.85
CA HIS A 43 -4.49 9.94 -14.13
C HIS A 43 -6.00 10.21 -14.33
N GLN A 44 -6.81 10.08 -13.28
CA GLN A 44 -8.25 10.34 -13.33
C GLN A 44 -8.61 11.83 -13.32
N HIS A 45 -7.72 12.67 -12.77
CA HIS A 45 -7.90 14.11 -12.63
C HIS A 45 -6.63 14.85 -13.09
N PRO A 46 -6.37 14.96 -14.42
CA PRO A 46 -5.11 15.51 -14.93
C PRO A 46 -4.85 16.98 -14.54
N GLU A 47 -5.92 17.75 -14.30
CA GLU A 47 -5.87 19.17 -13.92
C GLU A 47 -5.78 19.37 -12.39
N ALA A 48 -5.83 18.29 -11.60
CA ALA A 48 -5.80 18.41 -10.14
C ALA A 48 -4.41 18.87 -9.67
N SER A 49 -4.41 19.88 -8.81
CA SER A 49 -3.24 20.27 -8.03
C SER A 49 -2.81 19.15 -7.07
N ALA A 50 -1.58 19.24 -6.57
CA ALA A 50 -1.06 18.29 -5.57
C ALA A 50 -1.95 18.23 -4.31
N ASP A 51 -2.46 19.38 -3.85
CA ASP A 51 -3.34 19.45 -2.68
C ASP A 51 -4.70 18.79 -2.94
N GLU A 52 -5.24 18.93 -4.14
CA GLU A 52 -6.48 18.26 -4.54
C GLU A 52 -6.31 16.75 -4.62
N VAL A 53 -5.18 16.28 -5.15
CA VAL A 53 -4.82 14.85 -5.17
C VAL A 53 -4.75 14.30 -3.73
N GLU A 54 -4.10 15.00 -2.81
CA GLU A 54 -4.04 14.59 -1.40
C GLU A 54 -5.41 14.60 -0.72
N ARG A 55 -6.26 15.60 -1.00
CA ARG A 55 -7.63 15.65 -0.47
C ARG A 55 -8.42 14.43 -0.92
N ILE A 56 -8.40 14.11 -2.21
CA ILE A 56 -9.12 12.95 -2.77
C ILE A 56 -8.56 11.64 -2.18
N LEU A 57 -7.24 11.53 -2.02
CA LEU A 57 -6.63 10.36 -1.39
C LEU A 57 -7.14 10.16 0.05
N ARG A 58 -7.16 11.21 0.86
CA ARG A 58 -7.65 11.17 2.25
C ARG A 58 -9.12 10.78 2.32
N GLU A 59 -9.96 11.30 1.42
CA GLU A 59 -11.37 10.93 1.33
C GLU A 59 -11.56 9.44 1.01
N ARG A 60 -10.77 8.89 0.08
CA ARG A 60 -10.80 7.46 -0.26
C ARG A 60 -10.36 6.58 0.91
N ILE A 61 -9.29 6.94 1.61
CA ILE A 61 -8.82 6.21 2.79
C ILE A 61 -9.87 6.24 3.90
N ALA A 62 -10.45 7.41 4.19
CA ALA A 62 -11.48 7.56 5.21
C ALA A 62 -12.74 6.73 4.88
N LEU A 63 -13.11 6.63 3.60
CA LEU A 63 -14.19 5.75 3.17
C LEU A 63 -13.85 4.27 3.41
N ALA A 64 -12.64 3.83 3.04
CA ALA A 64 -12.20 2.46 3.23
C ALA A 64 -12.13 2.03 4.71
N GLN A 65 -11.81 2.95 5.61
CA GLN A 65 -11.77 2.70 7.06
C GLN A 65 -13.16 2.56 7.71
N ARG A 66 -14.23 2.94 7.01
CA ARG A 66 -15.62 2.86 7.50
C ARG A 66 -16.36 1.61 7.01
N LEU A 67 -15.76 0.85 6.10
CA LEU A 67 -16.29 -0.41 5.57
C LEU A 67 -15.86 -1.58 6.46
#